data_AF-A0A3L7N3E4-F1
#
_entry.id   AF-A0A3L7N3E4-F1
#
_cell.length_a   1.000
_cell.length_b   1.000
_cell.length_c   1.000
_cell.angle_alpha   90.00
_cell.angle_beta   90.00
_cell.angle_gamma   90.00
#
_symmetry.space_group_name_H-M   'P 1'
#
loop_
_entity.id
_entity.type
_entity.pdbx_description
1 polymer ?
#
loop_
_entity_poly.entity_id
_entity_poly.type
_entity_poly.pdbx_seq_one_letter_code
_entity_poly.pdbx_strand_id
1 'polypeptide(L)'
;NFPHVKAFWIMQTLPMAQLELQAGADDIDGTVVWYDITKAVGEGNHQETSVGDLARAIREAGFTAVERDTVYRRVERDAQTGAWRSAGA
;
A
#
# COMPACT_ATOMS: atom_id res chain seq x y z
N ASN A 1 -4.72 -4.55 -22.47
CA ASN A 1 -3.97 -5.23 -21.40
C ASN A 1 -3.65 -4.20 -20.33
N PHE A 2 -3.68 -4.58 -19.05
CA PHE A 2 -3.39 -3.68 -17.92
C PHE A 2 -2.17 -4.23 -17.16
N PRO A 3 -1.08 -3.44 -17.00
CA PRO A 3 0.16 -3.96 -16.42
C PRO A 3 0.10 -4.13 -14.90
N HIS A 4 -0.76 -3.37 -14.21
CA HIS A 4 -0.83 -3.34 -12.75
C HIS A 4 -2.27 -3.45 -12.26
N VAL A 5 -2.48 -4.20 -11.19
CA VAL A 5 -3.77 -4.33 -10.50
C VAL A 5 -3.60 -3.89 -9.05
N LYS A 6 -4.48 -2.98 -8.63
CA LYS A 6 -4.45 -2.35 -7.31
C LYS A 6 -5.33 -3.10 -6.30
N ALA A 7 -4.75 -3.37 -5.14
CA ALA A 7 -5.41 -3.82 -3.92
C ALA A 7 -5.65 -2.62 -2.99
N PHE A 8 -6.84 -2.02 -3.06
CA PHE A 8 -7.17 -0.86 -2.24
C PHE A 8 -7.70 -1.29 -0.87
N TRP A 9 -6.78 -1.45 0.10
CA TRP A 9 -7.08 -2.09 1.38
C TRP A 9 -8.16 -1.36 2.19
N ILE A 10 -8.31 -0.04 2.04
CA ILE A 10 -9.25 0.75 2.84
C ILE A 10 -10.71 0.31 2.63
N MET A 11 -11.04 -0.19 1.44
CA MET A 11 -12.42 -0.62 1.11
C MET A 11 -12.74 -2.04 1.55
N GLN A 12 -11.73 -2.84 1.92
CA GLN A 12 -11.87 -4.30 2.07
C GLN A 12 -11.12 -4.92 3.24
N THR A 13 -10.22 -4.18 3.91
CA THR A 13 -9.23 -4.58 4.93
C THR A 13 -7.86 -5.07 4.41
N LEU A 14 -6.82 -4.98 5.26
CA LEU A 14 -5.48 -5.50 4.98
C LEU A 14 -5.43 -7.02 4.71
N PRO A 15 -6.14 -7.89 5.49
CA PRO A 15 -6.19 -9.32 5.18
C PRO A 15 -6.72 -9.62 3.77
N MET A 16 -7.72 -8.87 3.31
CA MET A 16 -8.23 -9.05 1.94
C MET A 16 -7.21 -8.62 0.90
N ALA A 17 -6.49 -7.50 1.11
CA ALA A 17 -5.41 -7.08 0.23
C ALA A 17 -4.29 -8.14 0.12
N GLN A 18 -3.99 -8.89 1.19
CA GLN A 18 -3.04 -10.01 1.12
C GLN A 18 -3.52 -11.15 0.23
N LEU A 19 -4.82 -11.47 0.25
CA LEU A 19 -5.43 -12.45 -0.66
C LEU A 19 -5.43 -11.96 -2.10
N GLU A 20 -5.68 -10.67 -2.34
CA GLU A 20 -5.63 -10.08 -3.67
C GLU A 20 -4.23 -10.13 -4.27
N LEU A 21 -3.17 -9.94 -3.46
CA LEU A 21 -1.79 -10.13 -3.92
C LEU A 21 -1.57 -11.57 -4.43
N GLN A 22 -2.10 -12.56 -3.71
CA GLN A 22 -2.06 -13.97 -4.14
C GLN A 22 -2.91 -14.23 -5.40
N ALA A 23 -3.88 -13.38 -5.68
CA ALA A 23 -4.76 -13.45 -6.85
C ALA A 23 -4.26 -12.63 -8.06
N GLY A 24 -3.05 -12.04 -7.99
CA GLY A 24 -2.41 -11.35 -9.11
C GLY A 24 -2.41 -9.82 -9.03
N ALA A 25 -2.89 -9.23 -7.93
CA ALA A 25 -2.60 -7.83 -7.65
C ALA A 25 -1.12 -7.64 -7.29
N ASP A 26 -0.56 -6.49 -7.66
CA ASP A 26 0.85 -6.15 -7.40
C ASP A 26 1.03 -4.82 -6.67
N ASP A 27 -0.07 -4.08 -6.44
CA ASP A 27 -0.05 -2.74 -5.86
C ASP A 27 -0.98 -2.63 -4.65
N ILE A 28 -0.46 -2.74 -3.42
CA ILE A 28 -1.22 -2.32 -2.23
C ILE A 28 -1.11 -0.81 -2.09
N ASP A 29 -2.26 -0.12 -2.11
CA ASP A 29 -2.28 1.34 -2.10
C ASP A 29 -2.68 1.95 -0.75
N GLY A 30 -1.97 3.03 -0.40
CA GLY A 30 -2.38 4.01 0.60
C GLY A 30 -1.76 3.85 1.98
N THR A 31 -0.86 4.76 2.37
CA THR A 31 -0.68 5.08 3.78
C THR A 31 -1.77 6.04 4.20
N VAL A 32 -2.67 5.56 5.05
CA VAL A 32 -3.72 6.39 5.61
C VAL A 32 -3.30 6.87 6.97
N VAL A 33 -3.09 8.17 7.08
CA VAL A 33 -2.92 8.83 8.38
C VAL A 33 -4.27 9.10 9.03
N TRP A 34 -5.33 9.31 8.24
CA TRP A 34 -6.69 9.50 8.73
C TRP A 34 -7.69 9.24 7.60
N TYR A 35 -8.62 8.29 7.77
CA TYR A 35 -9.69 8.04 6.80
C TYR A 35 -11.01 7.79 7.51
N ASP A 36 -11.89 8.76 7.39
CA ASP A 36 -13.21 8.80 8.04
C ASP A 36 -14.26 9.01 6.94
N ILE A 37 -14.56 7.95 6.18
CA ILE A 37 -15.41 8.05 4.97
C ILE A 37 -16.85 7.55 5.17
N THR A 38 -17.16 6.83 6.26
CA THR A 38 -18.53 6.39 6.53
C THR A 38 -19.00 6.76 7.93
N LYS A 39 -19.45 8.01 8.11
CA LYS A 39 -20.25 8.46 9.27
C LYS A 39 -21.77 8.26 9.08
N ALA A 40 -22.18 7.26 8.32
CA ALA A 40 -23.60 7.06 8.05
C ALA A 40 -24.33 6.24 9.14
N VAL A 41 -23.67 5.36 9.90
CA VAL A 41 -24.30 4.59 11.00
C VAL A 41 -23.26 4.12 12.03
N GLY A 42 -23.31 4.63 13.28
CA GLY A 42 -22.59 4.04 14.44
C GLY A 42 -21.17 4.55 14.76
N GLU A 43 -20.57 3.94 15.80
CA GLU A 43 -19.19 4.18 16.28
C GLU A 43 -18.21 4.03 15.12
N GLY A 44 -17.48 5.10 14.79
CA GLY A 44 -16.72 5.20 13.55
C GLY A 44 -15.64 4.11 13.41
N ASN A 45 -15.57 3.51 12.22
CA ASN A 45 -14.49 2.60 11.83
C ASN A 45 -13.23 3.41 11.51
N HIS A 46 -12.57 3.90 12.56
CA HIS A 46 -11.26 4.54 12.45
C HIS A 46 -10.25 3.55 11.85
N GLN A 47 -9.75 3.87 10.67
CA GLN A 47 -8.77 3.05 9.97
C GLN A 47 -7.51 3.86 9.70
N GLU A 48 -6.40 3.40 10.27
CA GLU A 48 -5.06 3.95 10.08
C GLU A 48 -4.10 2.82 9.71
N THR A 49 -3.10 3.14 8.89
CA THR A 49 -2.08 2.16 8.48
C THR A 49 -0.82 2.89 8.05
N SER A 50 0.30 2.50 8.66
CA SER A 50 1.61 3.06 8.36
C SER A 50 2.27 2.39 7.15
N VAL A 51 3.34 2.99 6.61
CA VAL A 51 4.20 2.33 5.60
C VAL A 51 4.69 0.97 6.12
N GLY A 52 5.02 0.90 7.41
CA GLY A 52 5.51 -0.32 8.05
C GLY A 52 4.47 -1.44 8.04
N ASP A 53 3.21 -1.11 8.29
CA ASP A 53 2.10 -2.06 8.27
C ASP A 53 1.82 -2.60 6.87
N LEU A 54 1.81 -1.75 5.86
CA LEU A 54 1.69 -2.18 4.46
C LEU A 54 2.84 -3.11 4.07
N ALA A 55 4.06 -2.69 4.36
CA ALA A 55 5.25 -3.46 4.02
C ALA A 55 5.28 -4.79 4.77
N ARG A 56 4.77 -4.85 6.01
CA ARG A 56 4.61 -6.09 6.77
C ARG A 56 3.56 -6.99 6.11
N ALA A 57 2.38 -6.47 5.78
CA ALA A 57 1.31 -7.24 5.13
C ALA A 57 1.77 -7.86 3.80
N ILE A 58 2.50 -7.11 2.97
CA ILE A 58 3.07 -7.60 1.71
C ILE A 58 4.05 -8.78 1.97
N ARG A 59 4.92 -8.65 2.98
CA ARG A 59 5.90 -9.70 3.33
C ARG A 59 5.25 -10.93 3.94
N GLU A 60 4.26 -10.74 4.81
CA GLU A 60 3.46 -11.83 5.39
C GLU A 60 2.69 -12.59 4.30
N ALA A 61 2.27 -11.91 3.23
CA ALA A 61 1.71 -12.52 2.04
C ALA A 61 2.77 -13.19 1.13
N GLY A 62 4.05 -13.22 1.51
CA GLY A 62 5.11 -13.92 0.74
C GLY A 62 5.74 -13.10 -0.39
N PHE A 63 5.49 -11.80 -0.46
CA PHE A 63 6.01 -10.92 -1.51
C PHE A 63 7.10 -9.95 -0.99
N THR A 64 7.79 -9.28 -1.91
CA THR A 64 8.77 -8.23 -1.58
C THR A 64 8.10 -6.86 -1.64
N ALA A 65 8.06 -6.15 -0.51
CA ALA A 65 7.56 -4.78 -0.47
C ALA A 65 8.52 -3.81 -1.18
N VAL A 66 8.01 -3.06 -2.15
CA VAL A 66 8.77 -2.08 -2.95
C VAL A 66 8.02 -0.74 -2.96
N GLU A 67 8.69 0.32 -2.52
CA GLU A 67 8.20 1.68 -2.70
C GLU A 67 8.33 2.08 -4.18
N ARG A 68 7.30 2.73 -4.75
CA ARG A 68 7.25 3.09 -6.17
C ARG A 68 6.87 4.54 -6.41
N ASP A 69 7.28 5.07 -7.56
CA ASP A 69 6.80 6.35 -8.09
C ASP A 69 5.42 6.21 -8.77
N THR A 70 4.95 7.30 -9.39
CA THR A 70 3.64 7.36 -10.07
C THR A 70 3.57 6.49 -11.33
N VAL A 71 4.70 6.06 -11.86
CA VAL A 71 4.80 5.22 -13.07
C VAL A 71 5.46 3.86 -12.77
N TYR A 72 5.36 3.40 -11.51
CA TYR A 72 5.77 2.08 -11.04
C TYR A 72 7.28 1.80 -11.10
N ARG A 73 8.13 2.83 -11.12
CA ARG A 73 9.57 2.63 -10.88
C ARG A 73 9.86 2.55 -9.40
N ARG A 74 10.79 1.69 -9.01
CA ARG A 74 11.27 1.58 -7.64
C ARG A 74 11.81 2.93 -7.16
N VAL A 75 11.49 3.31 -5.94
CA VAL A 75 12.08 4.46 -5.25
C VAL A 75 13.34 4.04 -4.51
N GLU A 76 14.40 4.84 -4.66
CA GLU A 76 15.59 4.79 -3.83
C GLU A 76 15.58 6.00 -2.88
N ARG A 77 15.58 5.73 -1.58
CA ARG A 77 15.56 6.76 -0.54
C ARG A 77 16.91 6.84 0.16
N ASP A 78 17.47 8.03 0.23
CA ASP A 78 18.64 8.33 1.03
C ASP A 78 18.27 8.26 2.51
N ALA A 79 18.98 7.40 3.26
CA ALA A 79 18.63 7.08 4.65
C ALA A 79 18.90 8.24 5.62
N GLN A 80 19.76 9.19 5.24
CA GLN A 80 20.20 10.29 6.09
C GLN A 80 19.36 11.55 5.87
N THR A 81 19.04 11.84 4.61
CA THR A 81 18.36 13.07 4.18
C THR A 81 16.88 12.87 3.89
N GLY A 82 16.45 11.62 3.68
CA GLY A 82 15.09 11.30 3.23
C GLY A 82 14.80 11.69 1.78
N ALA A 83 15.76 12.28 1.07
CA ALA A 83 15.66 12.57 -0.35
C ALA A 83 15.46 11.27 -1.14
N TRP A 84 14.69 11.32 -2.23
CA TRP A 84 14.38 10.14 -3.01
C TRP A 84 14.55 10.38 -4.51
N ARG A 85 14.82 9.31 -5.24
CA ARG A 85 14.85 9.27 -6.71
C ARG A 85 14.23 7.97 -7.22
N SER A 86 13.77 7.97 -8.47
CA SER A 86 13.37 6.74 -9.14
C SER A 86 14.62 5.97 -9.58
N ALA A 87 14.63 4.65 -9.41
CA ALA A 87 15.70 3.79 -9.89
C ALA A 87 15.83 3.90 -11.42
N GLY A 88 17.04 4.17 -11.90
CA GLY A 88 17.34 4.37 -13.32
C GLY A 88 16.99 5.75 -13.90
N ALA A 89 16.69 6.74 -13.04
CA ALA A 89 16.55 8.15 -13.41
C ALA A 89 17.84 8.96 -13.17
#